data_AF-A0AAW3MTL1-F1
#
_entry.id   AF-A0AAW3MTL1-F1
#
_cell.length_a   1.000
_cell.length_b   1.000
_cell.length_c   1.000
_cell.angle_alpha   90.00
_cell.angle_beta   90.00
_cell.angle_gamma   90.00
#
_symmetry.space_group_name_H-M   'P 1'
#
loop_
_entity.id
_entity.type
_entity.pdbx_description
1 polymer ?
#
loop_
_entity_poly.entity_id
_entity_poly.type
_entity_poly.pdbx_seq_one_letter_code
_entity_poly.pdbx_strand_id
1 'polypeptide(L)'
;MQTMLFHKDVYAPVHLFQSPGTVSLHYTRHALAAAHEDRYGDLTGHLSSKLLIASSEIVEVECAMTGRILKRVIRHQVTERLDLVWVVMIDGVVKTVWGNLHDDHHKTLNRGRYVQPPRLH
;
A
#
# COMPACT_ATOMS: atom_id res chain seq x y z
N MET A 1 -12.91 13.04 9.55
CA MET A 1 -12.70 13.71 8.23
C MET A 1 -13.18 12.76 7.17
N GLN A 2 -13.91 13.24 6.15
CA GLN A 2 -14.25 12.43 4.99
C GLN A 2 -13.01 12.25 4.10
N THR A 3 -12.80 11.05 3.58
CA THR A 3 -11.68 10.71 2.69
C THR A 3 -12.18 10.01 1.43
N MET A 4 -11.37 10.05 0.37
CA MET A 4 -11.58 9.31 -0.88
C MET A 4 -10.62 8.12 -0.89
N LEU A 5 -11.13 6.93 -1.21
CA LEU A 5 -10.33 5.74 -1.39
C LEU A 5 -10.29 5.36 -2.87
N PHE A 6 -9.09 5.18 -3.40
CA PHE A 6 -8.84 4.70 -4.75
C PHE A 6 -8.13 3.35 -4.68
N HIS A 7 -8.45 2.44 -5.61
CA HIS A 7 -7.85 1.10 -5.67
C HIS A 7 -7.47 0.77 -7.11
N LYS A 8 -6.31 0.13 -7.30
CA LYS A 8 -5.75 -0.18 -8.63
C LYS A 8 -6.75 -0.91 -9.54
N ASP A 9 -7.51 -1.84 -8.97
CA ASP A 9 -8.47 -2.68 -9.70
C ASP A 9 -9.88 -2.05 -9.86
N VAL A 10 -10.13 -0.85 -9.31
CA VAL A 10 -11.42 -0.14 -9.40
C VAL A 10 -11.29 1.14 -10.21
N TYR A 11 -10.44 2.05 -9.76
CA TYR A 11 -10.13 3.30 -10.43
C TYR A 11 -8.78 3.82 -9.94
N ALA A 12 -7.84 3.95 -10.88
CA ALA A 12 -6.46 4.30 -10.59
C ALA A 12 -6.02 5.53 -11.40
N PRO A 13 -6.32 6.76 -10.94
CA PRO A 13 -5.79 7.97 -11.56
C PRO A 13 -4.26 7.94 -11.54
N VAL A 14 -3.65 8.05 -12.72
CA VAL A 14 -2.19 7.88 -12.92
C VAL A 14 -1.36 8.71 -11.92
N HIS A 15 -1.75 9.96 -11.69
CA HIS A 15 -1.03 10.87 -10.78
C HIS A 15 -1.06 10.45 -9.29
N LEU A 16 -2.01 9.61 -8.88
CA LEU A 16 -2.08 9.07 -7.51
C LEU A 16 -1.25 7.78 -7.36
N PHE A 17 -1.23 6.97 -8.43
CA PHE A 17 -0.63 5.64 -8.48
C PHE A 17 0.80 5.61 -9.07
N GLN A 18 1.35 6.78 -9.40
CA GLN A 18 2.75 6.92 -9.80
C GLN A 18 3.49 7.86 -8.84
N SER A 19 4.71 7.48 -8.48
CA SER A 19 5.63 8.35 -7.76
C SER A 19 7.07 7.95 -8.07
N PRO A 20 7.88 8.83 -8.69
CA PRO A 20 9.27 8.51 -9.01
C PRO A 20 10.21 8.53 -7.79
N GLY A 21 9.69 8.83 -6.60
CA GLY A 21 10.49 9.09 -5.41
C GLY A 21 10.79 7.86 -4.54
N THR A 22 11.81 8.02 -3.71
CA THR A 22 12.10 7.14 -2.57
C THR A 22 11.47 7.72 -1.31
N VAL A 23 10.84 6.87 -0.49
CA VAL A 23 10.31 7.25 0.82
C VAL A 23 11.14 6.57 1.92
N SER A 24 11.56 7.36 2.91
CA SER A 24 12.13 6.83 4.16
C SER A 24 11.01 6.23 5.00
N LEU A 25 11.19 4.99 5.44
CA LEU A 25 10.18 4.26 6.19
C LEU A 25 10.48 4.30 7.69
N HIS A 26 9.46 4.70 8.47
CA HIS A 26 9.50 4.76 9.92
C HIS A 26 8.45 3.82 10.51
N TYR A 27 8.88 2.64 10.95
CA TYR A 27 7.97 1.62 11.43
C TYR A 27 7.45 1.93 12.83
N THR A 28 6.13 1.90 12.98
CA THR A 28 5.52 1.92 14.31
C THR A 28 5.76 0.59 15.02
N ARG A 29 5.63 0.60 16.36
CA ARG A 29 5.66 -0.64 17.17
C ARG A 29 4.62 -1.66 16.67
N HIS A 30 3.44 -1.19 16.24
CA HIS A 30 2.40 -2.06 15.69
C HIS A 30 2.84 -2.71 14.38
N ALA A 31 3.46 -1.96 13.46
CA ALA A 31 3.98 -2.52 12.22
C ALA A 31 5.10 -3.55 12.45
N LEU A 32 6.01 -3.30 13.40
CA LEU A 32 7.07 -4.25 13.73
C LEU A 32 6.51 -5.55 14.34
N ALA A 33 5.53 -5.44 15.24
CA ALA A 33 4.85 -6.61 15.80
C ALA A 33 4.10 -7.40 14.71
N ALA A 34 3.38 -6.71 13.82
CA ALA A 34 2.68 -7.33 12.70
C ALA A 34 3.65 -8.08 11.75
N ALA A 35 4.83 -7.52 11.48
CA ALA A 35 5.86 -8.20 10.69
C ALA A 35 6.40 -9.46 11.38
N HIS A 36 6.65 -9.38 12.68
CA HIS A 36 7.21 -10.49 13.47
C HIS A 36 6.22 -11.65 13.64
N GLU A 37 4.92 -11.33 13.76
CA GLU A 37 3.84 -12.29 14.01
C GLU A 37 3.04 -12.65 12.73
N ASP A 38 3.60 -12.39 11.54
CA ASP A 38 2.88 -12.63 10.29
C ASP A 38 2.61 -14.12 10.04
N ARG A 39 1.51 -14.41 9.35
CA ARG A 39 1.08 -15.77 8.99
C ARG A 39 2.10 -16.56 8.16
N TYR A 40 3.03 -15.87 7.48
CA TYR A 40 4.10 -16.48 6.70
C TYR A 40 5.44 -16.58 7.45
N GLY A 41 5.45 -16.31 8.76
CA GLY A 41 6.64 -16.31 9.61
C GLY A 41 7.16 -14.91 9.90
N ASP A 42 8.32 -14.82 10.55
CA ASP A 42 8.92 -13.53 10.90
C ASP A 42 9.45 -12.80 9.65
N LEU A 43 8.79 -11.70 9.30
CA LEU A 43 9.10 -10.87 8.13
C LEU A 43 10.08 -9.72 8.44
N THR A 44 10.53 -9.58 9.69
CA THR A 44 11.36 -8.43 10.11
C THR A 44 12.67 -8.31 9.31
N GLY A 45 13.25 -9.45 8.90
CA GLY A 45 14.45 -9.51 8.06
C GLY A 45 14.26 -8.96 6.64
N HIS A 46 13.02 -8.79 6.19
CA HIS A 46 12.68 -8.24 4.86
C HIS A 46 12.30 -6.75 4.91
N LEU A 47 12.24 -6.14 6.10
CA LEU A 47 11.88 -4.73 6.23
C LEU A 47 13.02 -3.84 5.72
N SER A 48 12.67 -2.88 4.87
CA SER A 48 13.61 -1.86 4.39
C SER A 48 13.36 -0.53 5.07
N SER A 49 14.42 0.24 5.33
CA SER A 49 14.32 1.63 5.80
C SER A 49 14.00 2.62 4.68
N LYS A 50 14.08 2.20 3.42
CA LYS A 50 13.79 3.02 2.24
C LYS A 50 13.04 2.20 1.19
N LEU A 51 12.02 2.79 0.59
CA LEU A 51 11.25 2.16 -0.48
C LEU A 51 11.26 3.06 -1.72
N LEU A 52 11.73 2.51 -2.84
CA LEU A 52 11.56 3.13 -4.15
C LEU A 52 10.14 2.85 -4.64
N ILE A 53 9.29 3.88 -4.66
CA ILE A 53 7.88 3.71 -5.04
C ILE A 53 7.76 3.34 -6.53
N ALA A 54 8.66 3.86 -7.37
CA ALA A 54 8.67 3.58 -8.81
C ALA A 54 8.83 2.09 -9.16
N SER A 55 9.48 1.31 -8.30
CA SER A 55 9.68 -0.14 -8.47
C SER A 55 8.69 -0.97 -7.65
N SER A 56 7.63 -0.34 -7.14
CA SER A 56 6.63 -0.97 -6.29
C SER A 56 5.23 -0.78 -6.88
N GLU A 57 4.32 -1.65 -6.51
CA GLU A 57 2.92 -1.52 -6.91
C GLU A 57 2.14 -0.75 -5.85
N ILE A 58 1.52 0.37 -6.22
CA ILE A 58 0.54 1.04 -5.36
C ILE A 58 -0.80 0.33 -5.54
N VAL A 59 -1.33 -0.26 -4.47
CA VAL A 59 -2.58 -1.02 -4.50
C VAL A 59 -3.77 -0.12 -4.15
N GLU A 60 -3.63 0.72 -3.14
CA GLU A 60 -4.68 1.62 -2.65
C GLU A 60 -4.08 2.99 -2.28
N VAL A 61 -4.85 4.04 -2.51
CA VAL A 61 -4.51 5.41 -2.09
C VAL A 61 -5.69 6.02 -1.35
N GLU A 62 -5.43 6.54 -0.16
CA GLU A 62 -6.39 7.35 0.58
C GLU A 62 -6.02 8.83 0.46
N CYS A 63 -6.99 9.65 0.04
CA CYS A 63 -6.84 11.09 -0.07
C CYS A 63 -7.84 11.82 0.82
N ALA A 64 -7.46 13.00 1.31
CA ALA A 64 -8.41 13.98 1.81
C ALA A 64 -9.32 14.47 0.67
N MET A 65 -10.48 15.05 1.01
CA MET A 65 -11.37 15.69 0.02
C MET A 65 -10.67 16.78 -0.81
N THR A 66 -9.61 17.38 -0.28
CA THR A 66 -8.77 18.37 -0.99
C THR A 66 -7.86 17.76 -2.06
N GLY A 67 -7.84 16.43 -2.21
CA GLY A 67 -6.96 15.70 -3.12
C GLY A 67 -5.58 15.37 -2.53
N ARG A 68 -5.25 15.85 -1.33
CA ARG A 68 -3.98 15.52 -0.66
C ARG A 68 -3.95 14.04 -0.26
N ILE A 69 -2.88 13.34 -0.66
CA ILE A 69 -2.62 11.96 -0.25
C ILE A 69 -2.36 11.90 1.27
N LEU A 70 -3.04 10.99 1.95
CA LEU A 70 -2.90 10.73 3.38
C LEU A 70 -2.07 9.46 3.63
N LYS A 71 -2.39 8.39 2.91
CA LYS A 71 -1.65 7.12 2.96
C LYS A 71 -1.74 6.37 1.63
N ARG A 72 -0.80 5.44 1.45
CA ARG A 72 -0.74 4.49 0.35
C ARG A 72 -0.59 3.08 0.89
N VAL A 73 -1.26 2.13 0.25
CA VAL A 73 -0.97 0.70 0.39
C VAL A 73 -0.06 0.31 -0.75
N ILE A 74 1.15 -0.14 -0.43
CA ILE A 74 2.20 -0.43 -1.40
C ILE A 74 2.58 -1.90 -1.27
N ARG A 75 2.63 -2.61 -2.40
CA ARG A 75 3.05 -4.00 -2.52
C ARG A 75 4.40 -4.05 -3.24
N HIS A 76 5.36 -4.76 -2.66
CA HIS A 76 6.68 -4.96 -3.25
C HIS A 76 7.14 -6.41 -3.04
N GLN A 77 7.69 -7.00 -4.09
CA GLN A 77 8.22 -8.35 -4.04
C GLN A 77 9.52 -8.40 -3.24
N VAL A 78 9.62 -9.30 -2.28
CA VAL A 78 10.83 -9.49 -1.45
C VAL A 78 11.48 -10.86 -1.65
N THR A 79 10.74 -11.84 -2.16
CA THR A 79 11.26 -13.15 -2.62
C THR A 79 10.49 -13.61 -3.86
N GLU A 80 10.84 -14.75 -4.43
CA GLU A 80 10.12 -15.32 -5.58
C GLU A 80 8.63 -15.62 -5.30
N ARG A 81 8.27 -15.84 -4.02
CA ARG A 81 6.91 -16.26 -3.64
C ARG A 81 6.19 -15.27 -2.75
N LEU A 82 6.93 -14.34 -2.14
CA LEU A 82 6.42 -13.45 -1.10
C LEU A 82 6.59 -11.98 -1.50
N ASP A 83 5.51 -11.25 -1.36
CA ASP A 83 5.48 -9.80 -1.38
C ASP A 83 5.24 -9.28 0.04
N LEU A 84 5.82 -8.12 0.34
CA LEU A 84 5.43 -7.33 1.49
C LEU A 84 4.43 -6.26 1.06
N VAL A 85 3.43 -6.04 1.90
CA VAL A 85 2.44 -4.99 1.73
C VAL A 85 2.54 -4.02 2.90
N TRP A 86 2.84 -2.75 2.63
CA TRP A 86 2.94 -1.70 3.64
C TRP A 86 1.77 -0.74 3.54
N VAL A 87 1.27 -0.29 4.70
CA VAL A 87 0.43 0.91 4.81
C VAL A 87 1.33 2.07 5.22
N VAL A 88 1.65 2.94 4.26
CA VAL A 88 2.62 4.04 4.40
C VAL A 88 1.88 5.38 4.40
N MET A 89 2.06 6.15 5.45
CA MET A 89 1.57 7.53 5.55
C MET A 89 2.41 8.47 4.66
N ILE A 90 1.88 9.64 4.32
CA ILE A 90 2.58 10.61 3.46
C ILE A 90 3.95 11.08 4.00
N ASP A 91 4.16 10.99 5.31
CA ASP A 91 5.41 11.34 6.00
C ASP A 91 6.37 10.14 6.16
N GLY A 92 6.04 8.98 5.59
CA GLY A 92 6.87 7.77 5.65
C GLY A 92 6.60 6.87 6.86
N VAL A 93 5.67 7.22 7.75
CA VAL A 93 5.29 6.34 8.87
C VAL A 93 4.59 5.10 8.35
N VAL A 94 5.09 3.92 8.72
CA VAL A 94 4.46 2.62 8.41
C VAL A 94 3.52 2.24 9.55
N LYS A 95 2.22 2.25 9.26
CA LYS A 95 1.18 1.89 10.24
C LYS A 95 1.12 0.39 10.48
N THR A 96 1.23 -0.39 9.42
CA THR A 96 1.25 -1.86 9.48
C THR A 96 1.91 -2.41 8.22
N VAL A 97 2.34 -3.66 8.28
CA VAL A 97 2.92 -4.43 7.19
C VAL A 97 2.46 -5.89 7.33
N TRP A 98 2.27 -6.57 6.21
CA TRP A 98 1.98 -8.01 6.20
C TRP A 98 2.55 -8.66 4.93
N GLY A 99 2.69 -9.98 5.00
CA GLY A 99 3.10 -10.80 3.86
C GLY A 99 1.92 -11.17 2.98
N ASN A 100 2.20 -11.29 1.68
CA ASN A 100 1.26 -11.78 0.70
C ASN A 100 1.95 -12.73 -0.27
N LEU A 101 1.27 -13.79 -0.70
CA LEU A 101 1.81 -14.60 -1.78
C LEU A 101 1.74 -13.79 -3.09
N HIS A 102 2.75 -13.96 -3.94
CA HIS A 102 2.84 -13.23 -5.21
C HIS A 102 1.60 -13.45 -6.10
N ASP A 103 1.04 -14.65 -6.07
CA ASP A 103 -0.15 -15.07 -6.82
C ASP A 103 -1.49 -14.78 -6.10
N ASP A 104 -1.48 -14.13 -4.94
CA ASP A 104 -2.73 -13.73 -4.28
C ASP A 104 -3.33 -12.47 -4.95
N HIS A 105 -4.48 -12.70 -5.57
CA HIS A 105 -5.26 -11.72 -6.34
C HIS A 105 -6.45 -11.10 -5.56
N HIS A 106 -6.56 -11.29 -4.24
CA HIS A 106 -7.53 -10.59 -3.38
C HIS A 106 -8.99 -10.61 -3.91
N LYS A 107 -9.55 -11.81 -4.11
CA LYS A 107 -10.92 -12.02 -4.64
C LYS A 107 -12.05 -11.43 -3.78
N THR A 108 -11.75 -10.87 -2.60
CA THR A 108 -12.72 -10.37 -1.60
C THR A 108 -12.85 -8.84 -1.58
N LEU A 109 -12.33 -8.14 -2.60
CA LEU A 109 -12.38 -6.67 -2.69
C LEU A 109 -13.83 -6.13 -2.67
N ASN A 110 -14.18 -5.38 -1.62
CA ASN A 110 -15.46 -4.66 -1.57
C ASN A 110 -15.38 -3.35 -2.37
N ARG A 111 -15.72 -3.42 -3.66
CA ARG A 111 -15.63 -2.31 -4.63
C ARG A 111 -16.45 -1.08 -4.24
N GLY A 112 -17.52 -1.23 -3.45
CA GLY A 112 -18.40 -0.13 -3.04
C GLY A 112 -17.76 0.89 -2.09
N ARG A 113 -16.59 0.57 -1.51
CA ARG A 113 -15.82 1.49 -0.66
C ARG A 113 -14.96 2.49 -1.44
N TYR A 114 -14.79 2.28 -2.74
CA TYR A 114 -13.84 3.00 -3.57
C TYR A 114 -14.53 3.96 -4.54
N VAL A 115 -13.83 5.04 -4.86
CA VAL A 115 -14.22 5.97 -5.92
C VAL A 115 -14.32 5.20 -7.24
N GLN A 116 -15.43 5.35 -7.93
CA GLN A 116 -15.67 4.73 -9.24
C GLN A 116 -15.07 5.60 -10.35
N PRO A 117 -14.65 5.02 -11.48
CA PRO A 117 -14.17 5.80 -12.61
C PRO A 117 -15.29 6.72 -13.13
N PRO A 118 -14.96 7.92 -13.63
CA PRO A 118 -15.94 8.79 -14.26
C PRO A 118 -16.58 8.07 -15.46
N ARG A 119 -17.88 8.24 -15.65
CA ARG A 119 -18.56 7.75 -16.85
C ARG A 119 -18.04 8.54 -18.04
N LEU A 120 -17.39 7.87 -18.99
CA LEU A 120 -17.07 8.47 -20.27
C LEU A 120 -18.40 8.63 -21.04
N HIS A 121 -18.72 9.87 -21.40
CA HIS A 121 -19.85 10.21 -22.27
C HIS A 121 -19.38 10.25 -23.72
#